data_AF-A0A0F6YIR5-F1
#
_entry.id   AF-A0A0F6YIR5-F1
#
_cell.length_a   1.000
_cell.length_b   1.000
_cell.length_c   1.000
_cell.angle_alpha   90.00
_cell.angle_beta   90.00
_cell.angle_gamma   90.00
#
_symmetry.space_group_name_H-M   'P 1'
#
loop_
_entity.id
_entity.type
_entity.pdbx_description
1 polymer ?
#
loop_
_entity_poly.entity_id
_entity_poly.type
_entity_poly.pdbx_seq_one_letter_code
_entity_poly.pdbx_strand_id
1 'polypeptide(L)'
;MAERMVREEFWSHGEFVLTSGTVAEKGNVACADLSASAEVCPSRTDTDLIPIGLFEESFTGNGTRKVRVRFFTPKRLFWLPNDGTNPVAVGDIFSDCYLTPAGAASILSTGRSKAGRVWAVSAANGVLVEMAG
;
A
#
# COMPACT_ATOMS: atom_id res chain seq x y z
N MET A 1 23.93 15.95 -14.32
CA MET A 1 22.99 15.28 -13.40
C MET A 1 22.37 14.12 -14.15
N ALA A 2 22.51 12.89 -13.66
CA ALA A 2 21.86 11.75 -14.30
C ALA A 2 20.35 11.87 -14.07
N GLU A 3 19.58 11.79 -15.15
CA GLU A 3 18.12 11.77 -15.10
C GLU A 3 17.69 10.49 -14.37
N ARG A 4 17.15 10.63 -13.16
CA ARG A 4 16.55 9.51 -12.45
C ARG A 4 15.22 9.21 -13.13
N MET A 5 15.21 8.20 -14.01
CA MET A 5 13.98 7.69 -14.60
C MET A 5 13.02 7.31 -13.47
N VAL A 6 11.87 7.98 -13.42
CA VAL A 6 10.78 7.59 -12.53
C VAL A 6 10.25 6.25 -13.04
N ARG A 7 10.31 5.22 -12.20
CA ARG A 7 9.78 3.91 -12.54
C ARG A 7 8.29 3.89 -12.22
N GLU A 8 7.49 3.79 -13.28
CA GLU A 8 6.04 3.65 -13.21
C GLU A 8 5.63 2.18 -13.29
N GLU A 9 4.62 1.79 -12.53
CA GLU A 9 4.00 0.46 -12.61
C GLU A 9 2.47 0.58 -12.70
N PHE A 10 1.87 -0.39 -13.38
CA PHE A 10 0.42 -0.48 -13.52
C PHE A 10 -0.05 -1.81 -12.95
N TRP A 11 -0.78 -1.76 -11.84
CA TRP A 11 -1.21 -2.95 -11.12
C TRP A 11 -2.71 -3.16 -11.30
N SER A 12 -3.10 -4.34 -11.78
CA SER A 12 -4.50 -4.81 -11.76
C SER A 12 -4.77 -5.80 -10.62
N HIS A 13 -3.70 -6.31 -10.01
CA HIS A 13 -3.72 -7.19 -8.85
C HIS A 13 -2.49 -6.91 -7.98
N GLY A 14 -2.59 -7.22 -6.69
CA GLY A 14 -1.49 -7.16 -5.73
C GLY A 14 -1.58 -8.26 -4.69
N GLU A 15 -0.47 -8.55 -4.03
CA GLU A 15 -0.38 -9.52 -2.94
C GLU A 15 -0.14 -8.79 -1.62
N PHE A 16 -1.01 -9.04 -0.64
CA PHE A 16 -0.97 -8.36 0.67
C PHE A 16 -1.14 -9.35 1.80
N VAL A 17 -0.56 -9.06 2.96
CA VAL A 17 -0.71 -9.92 4.15
C VAL A 17 -2.16 -9.87 4.62
N LEU A 18 -2.78 -11.03 4.80
CA LEU A 18 -4.13 -11.14 5.35
C LEU A 18 -4.07 -11.12 6.88
N THR A 19 -4.90 -10.27 7.50
CA THR A 19 -4.97 -10.15 8.97
C THR A 19 -5.17 -11.50 9.64
N SER A 20 -4.39 -11.76 10.69
CA SER A 20 -4.41 -13.03 11.40
C SER A 20 -5.81 -13.36 11.94
N GLY A 21 -6.27 -14.60 11.75
CA GLY A 21 -7.58 -15.07 12.18
C GLY A 21 -8.75 -14.62 11.31
N THR A 22 -8.55 -13.74 10.32
CA THR A 22 -9.59 -13.38 9.37
C THR A 22 -9.67 -14.38 8.22
N VAL A 23 -10.87 -14.60 7.67
CA VAL A 23 -11.08 -15.48 6.52
C VAL A 23 -11.25 -14.62 5.28
N ALA A 24 -10.34 -14.78 4.32
CA ALA A 24 -10.55 -14.31 2.96
C ALA A 24 -11.42 -15.34 2.24
N GLU A 25 -12.51 -14.88 1.62
CA GLU A 25 -13.34 -15.69 0.75
C GLU A 25 -13.21 -15.16 -0.68
N LYS A 26 -12.88 -16.07 -1.61
CA LYS A 26 -12.76 -15.74 -3.03
C LYS A 26 -14.02 -15.04 -3.54
N GLY A 27 -13.84 -13.89 -4.16
CA GLY A 27 -14.92 -13.08 -4.70
C GLY A 27 -15.55 -12.08 -3.72
N ASN A 28 -15.24 -12.17 -2.42
CA ASN A 28 -15.65 -11.14 -1.46
C ASN A 28 -14.74 -9.91 -1.52
N VAL A 29 -15.25 -8.80 -0.99
CA VAL A 29 -14.56 -7.52 -0.95
C VAL A 29 -13.37 -7.59 -0.01
N ALA A 30 -12.20 -7.24 -0.55
CA ALA A 30 -10.98 -7.02 0.18
C ALA A 30 -10.87 -5.53 0.54
N CYS A 31 -10.66 -5.26 1.82
CA CYS A 31 -10.37 -3.94 2.34
C CYS A 31 -8.94 -3.86 2.84
N ALA A 32 -8.26 -2.74 2.56
CA ALA A 32 -7.07 -2.34 3.27
C ALA A 32 -7.49 -1.80 4.64
N ASP A 33 -6.84 -2.28 5.71
CA ASP A 33 -7.08 -1.81 7.07
C ASP A 33 -6.03 -0.73 7.40
N LEU A 34 -6.47 0.50 7.68
CA LEU A 34 -5.57 1.60 8.08
C LEU A 34 -5.18 1.54 9.55
N SER A 35 -5.94 0.80 10.37
CA SER A 35 -5.66 0.61 11.80
C SER A 35 -4.63 -0.51 12.03
N ALA A 36 -4.62 -1.51 11.13
CA ALA A 36 -3.63 -2.58 11.12
C ALA A 36 -2.48 -2.27 10.15
N SER A 37 -1.24 -2.32 10.64
CA SER A 37 -0.05 -2.01 9.84
C SER A 37 0.10 -2.97 8.65
N ALA A 38 -0.23 -2.52 7.45
CA ALA A 38 0.03 -3.19 6.17
C ALA A 38 -0.77 -4.46 5.86
N GLU A 39 -1.95 -4.62 6.44
CA GLU A 39 -2.78 -5.81 6.25
C GLU A 39 -4.05 -5.55 5.44
N VAL A 40 -4.55 -6.60 4.80
CA VAL A 40 -5.88 -6.64 4.20
C VAL A 40 -6.81 -7.52 5.03
N CYS A 41 -8.09 -7.18 5.03
CA CYS A 41 -9.13 -7.94 5.72
C CYS A 41 -10.42 -7.96 4.88
N PRO A 42 -11.35 -8.89 5.15
CA PRO A 42 -12.69 -8.83 4.58
C PRO A 42 -13.43 -7.59 5.10
N SER A 43 -14.39 -7.08 4.32
CA SER A 43 -15.24 -5.97 4.74
C SER A 43 -15.94 -6.25 6.07
N ARG A 44 -15.81 -5.34 7.04
CA ARG A 44 -16.53 -5.34 8.34
C ARG A 44 -16.95 -3.92 8.70
N THR A 45 -17.73 -3.78 9.77
CA THR A 45 -18.13 -2.45 10.28
C THR A 45 -16.95 -1.80 11.01
N ASP A 46 -16.25 -0.93 10.30
CA ASP A 46 -15.03 -0.26 10.76
C ASP A 46 -14.80 0.99 9.88
N THR A 47 -14.38 2.10 10.48
CA THR A 47 -14.19 3.39 9.78
C THR A 47 -12.87 3.47 9.05
N ASP A 48 -11.93 2.59 9.40
CA ASP A 48 -10.54 2.65 8.93
C ASP A 48 -10.30 1.70 7.76
N LEU A 49 -11.36 1.16 7.17
CA LEU A 49 -11.29 0.23 6.05
C LEU A 49 -11.50 0.93 4.71
N ILE A 50 -10.58 0.67 3.79
CA ILE A 50 -10.69 1.15 2.41
C ILE A 50 -10.89 -0.04 1.48
N PRO A 51 -12.01 -0.12 0.74
CA PRO A 51 -12.22 -1.17 -0.24
C PRO A 51 -11.19 -1.01 -1.37
N ILE A 52 -10.39 -2.06 -1.60
CA ILE A 52 -9.34 -2.06 -2.64
C ILE A 52 -9.69 -2.98 -3.81
N GLY A 53 -10.47 -4.04 -3.58
CA GLY A 53 -10.75 -5.03 -4.62
C GLY A 53 -11.50 -6.24 -4.14
N LEU A 54 -11.27 -7.37 -4.83
CA LEU A 54 -11.84 -8.68 -4.51
C LEU A 54 -10.73 -9.69 -4.26
N PHE A 55 -10.93 -10.58 -3.28
CA PHE A 55 -10.02 -11.70 -3.07
C PHE A 55 -10.08 -12.69 -4.24
N GLU A 56 -8.92 -13.15 -4.72
CA GLU A 56 -8.86 -14.18 -5.78
C GLU A 56 -8.80 -15.60 -5.23
N GLU A 57 -8.57 -15.75 -3.92
CA GLU A 57 -8.36 -17.01 -3.23
C GLU A 57 -9.08 -17.02 -1.88
N SER A 58 -9.41 -18.22 -1.38
CA SER A 58 -10.01 -18.40 -0.06
C SER A 58 -9.02 -19.05 0.91
N PHE A 59 -8.72 -18.39 2.04
CA PHE A 59 -7.99 -19.00 3.16
C PHE A 59 -8.05 -18.12 4.42
N THR A 60 -7.65 -18.69 5.55
CA THR A 60 -7.53 -17.98 6.83
C THR A 60 -6.15 -17.38 7.01
N GLY A 61 -6.10 -16.09 7.38
CA GLY A 61 -4.87 -15.36 7.63
C GLY A 61 -4.13 -15.85 8.87
N ASN A 62 -2.81 -15.82 8.83
CA ASN A 62 -1.92 -16.15 9.96
C ASN A 62 -0.94 -15.00 10.28
N GLY A 63 -1.22 -13.78 9.77
CA GLY A 63 -0.36 -12.60 9.94
C GLY A 63 0.91 -12.59 9.07
N THR A 64 1.13 -13.59 8.22
CA THR A 64 2.28 -13.64 7.28
C THR A 64 1.89 -14.07 5.87
N ARG A 65 0.81 -14.83 5.74
CA ARG A 65 0.33 -15.35 4.47
C ARG A 65 -0.24 -14.22 3.63
N LYS A 66 0.28 -14.10 2.41
CA LYS A 66 -0.19 -13.13 1.44
C LYS A 66 -1.37 -13.68 0.66
N VAL A 67 -2.38 -12.84 0.46
CA VAL A 67 -3.55 -13.10 -0.38
C VAL A 67 -3.47 -12.22 -1.62
N ARG A 68 -3.84 -12.79 -2.76
CA ARG A 68 -3.97 -12.03 -4.00
C ARG A 68 -5.30 -11.31 -4.05
N VAL A 69 -5.23 -10.01 -4.30
CA VAL A 69 -6.38 -9.11 -4.42
C VAL A 69 -6.40 -8.56 -5.84
N ARG A 70 -7.54 -8.72 -6.53
CA ARG A 70 -7.81 -8.06 -7.79
C ARG A 70 -8.44 -6.70 -7.53
N PHE A 71 -7.80 -5.63 -7.96
CA PHE A 71 -8.29 -4.28 -7.67
C PHE A 71 -9.59 -3.95 -8.43
N PHE A 72 -10.45 -3.14 -7.81
CA PHE A 72 -11.65 -2.62 -8.48
C PHE A 72 -11.31 -1.73 -9.67
N THR A 73 -10.26 -0.92 -9.50
CA THR A 73 -9.71 -0.07 -10.55
C THR A 73 -8.22 -0.32 -10.60
N PRO A 74 -7.65 -0.54 -11.79
CA PRO A 74 -6.21 -0.64 -11.95
C PRO A 74 -5.51 0.60 -11.39
N LYS A 75 -4.38 0.37 -10.72
CA LYS A 75 -3.63 1.39 -10.00
C LYS A 75 -2.40 1.78 -10.80
N ARG A 76 -2.25 3.08 -11.04
CA ARG A 76 -1.05 3.69 -11.61
C ARG A 76 -0.15 4.13 -10.46
N LEU A 77 1.02 3.52 -10.36
CA LEU A 77 1.90 3.61 -9.21
C LEU A 77 3.29 4.09 -9.62
N PHE A 78 3.96 4.84 -8.75
CA PHE A 78 5.29 5.38 -9.00
C PHE A 78 6.24 5.03 -7.87
N TRP A 79 7.42 4.53 -8.23
CA TRP A 79 8.50 4.32 -7.28
C TRP A 79 9.19 5.65 -6.96
N LEU A 80 9.19 6.00 -5.68
CA LEU A 80 9.87 7.16 -5.12
C LEU A 80 11.04 6.72 -4.22
N PRO A 81 12.14 7.48 -4.16
CA PRO A 81 13.17 7.25 -3.16
C PRO A 81 12.58 7.30 -1.75
N ASN A 82 13.08 6.48 -0.84
CA ASN A 82 12.66 6.54 0.57
C ASN A 82 13.46 7.62 1.31
N ASP A 83 12.81 8.40 2.19
CA ASP A 83 13.48 9.40 3.03
C ASP A 83 14.48 8.71 3.97
N GLY A 84 15.68 9.27 4.10
CA GLY A 84 16.68 8.76 5.03
C GLY A 84 16.41 9.13 6.50
N THR A 85 15.60 10.17 6.76
CA THR A 85 15.32 10.64 8.13
C THR A 85 14.02 10.07 8.68
N ASN A 86 12.94 10.16 7.92
CA ASN A 86 11.62 9.63 8.29
C ASN A 86 11.15 8.65 7.20
N PRO A 87 11.82 7.48 7.08
CA PRO A 87 11.51 6.51 6.04
C PRO A 87 10.10 5.94 6.18
N VAL A 88 9.49 5.64 5.04
CA VAL A 88 8.30 4.78 4.96
C VAL A 88 8.75 3.33 5.16
N ALA A 89 8.18 2.65 6.14
CA ALA A 89 8.45 1.25 6.46
C ALA A 89 7.38 0.32 5.86
N VAL A 90 7.65 -1.00 5.91
CA VAL A 90 6.69 -2.01 5.45
C VAL A 90 5.37 -1.93 6.21
N GLY A 91 5.39 -1.54 7.49
CA GLY A 91 4.16 -1.35 8.29
C GLY A 91 3.30 -0.17 7.85
N ASP A 92 3.82 0.73 7.01
CA ASP A 92 3.10 1.92 6.54
C ASP A 92 2.38 1.68 5.19
N ILE A 93 2.34 0.44 4.69
CA ILE A 93 1.55 0.13 3.49
C ILE A 93 0.08 0.49 3.75
N PHE A 94 -0.56 1.07 2.75
CA PHE A 94 -1.88 1.72 2.76
C PHE A 94 -1.98 3.05 3.50
N SER A 95 -0.96 3.43 4.28
CA SER A 95 -0.90 4.76 4.89
C SER A 95 -0.64 5.85 3.85
N ASP A 96 -1.01 7.07 4.22
CA ASP A 96 -0.64 8.26 3.46
C ASP A 96 0.87 8.51 3.61
N CYS A 97 1.52 8.92 2.53
CA CYS A 97 2.90 9.41 2.55
C CYS A 97 3.02 10.83 2.02
N TYR A 98 4.16 11.44 2.30
CA TYR A 98 4.45 12.85 2.06
C TYR A 98 5.78 13.00 1.33
N LEU A 99 5.94 14.09 0.58
CA LEU A 99 7.17 14.38 -0.15
C LEU A 99 8.10 15.26 0.67
N THR A 100 9.37 14.84 0.74
CA THR A 100 10.47 15.72 1.13
C THR A 100 10.75 16.74 0.03
N PRO A 101 11.44 17.86 0.34
CA PRO A 101 11.91 18.80 -0.69
C PRO A 101 12.80 18.17 -1.76
N ALA A 102 13.45 17.05 -1.45
CA ALA A 102 14.28 16.28 -2.38
C ALA A 102 13.48 15.28 -3.24
N GLY A 103 12.14 15.25 -3.12
CA GLY A 103 11.26 14.34 -3.85
C GLY A 103 11.25 12.89 -3.34
N ALA A 104 11.81 12.63 -2.16
CA ALA A 104 11.70 11.33 -1.48
C ALA A 104 10.38 11.19 -0.70
N ALA A 105 9.81 9.99 -0.67
CA ALA A 105 8.64 9.65 0.11
C ALA A 105 8.99 9.51 1.60
N SER A 106 8.10 10.00 2.45
CA SER A 106 8.26 9.98 3.89
C SER A 106 6.93 9.80 4.62
N ILE A 107 6.99 9.26 5.83
CA ILE A 107 5.84 9.17 6.73
C ILE A 107 5.53 10.49 7.47
N LEU A 108 6.47 11.45 7.52
CA LEU A 108 6.27 12.70 8.26
C LEU A 108 5.34 13.65 7.50
N SER A 109 4.21 14.00 8.11
CA SER A 109 3.24 14.94 7.56
C SER A 109 3.61 16.41 7.74
N THR A 110 4.33 16.72 8.84
CA THR A 110 4.56 18.09 9.26
C THR A 110 5.51 18.81 8.30
N GLY A 111 5.05 19.92 7.71
CA GLY A 111 5.84 20.73 6.79
C GLY A 111 6.11 20.07 5.43
N ARG A 112 5.33 19.05 5.05
CA ARG A 112 5.49 18.30 3.80
C ARG A 112 4.18 18.17 3.06
N SER A 113 4.24 18.14 1.73
CA SER A 113 3.05 17.95 0.88
C SER A 113 2.66 16.48 0.83
N LYS A 114 1.35 16.20 0.92
CA LYS A 114 0.83 14.83 0.74
C LYS A 114 1.17 14.34 -0.68
N ALA A 115 1.82 13.19 -0.77
CA ALA A 115 2.18 12.55 -2.03
C ALA A 115 1.04 11.65 -2.53
N GLY A 116 0.47 10.86 -1.62
CA GLY A 116 -0.48 9.82 -1.98
C GLY A 116 -0.46 8.66 -1.00
N ARG A 117 -0.81 7.47 -1.48
CA ARG A 117 -0.92 6.25 -0.67
C ARG A 117 0.18 5.24 -1.01
N VAL A 118 0.75 4.62 0.02
CA VAL A 118 1.79 3.60 -0.12
C VAL A 118 1.17 2.25 -0.49
N TRP A 119 1.73 1.58 -1.49
CA TRP A 119 1.29 0.26 -1.95
C TRP A 119 2.36 -0.83 -1.75
N ALA A 120 3.64 -0.47 -1.78
CA ALA A 120 4.73 -1.38 -1.49
C ALA A 120 5.99 -0.62 -1.04
N VAL A 121 6.86 -1.31 -0.31
CA VAL A 121 8.18 -0.82 0.08
C VAL A 121 9.22 -1.86 -0.34
N SER A 122 10.29 -1.40 -0.97
CA SER A 122 11.39 -2.23 -1.47
C SER A 122 12.72 -1.60 -1.10
N ALA A 123 13.64 -2.39 -0.55
CA ALA A 123 15.00 -1.92 -0.27
C ALA A 123 15.76 -1.49 -1.54
N ALA A 124 15.42 -2.05 -2.70
CA ALA A 124 16.09 -1.74 -3.97
C ALA A 124 15.44 -0.56 -4.71
N ASN A 125 14.11 -0.49 -4.73
CA ASN A 125 13.37 0.49 -5.54
C ASN A 125 12.83 1.69 -4.75
N GLY A 126 12.78 1.61 -3.40
CA GLY A 126 12.22 2.66 -2.55
C GLY A 126 10.77 2.38 -2.15
N VAL A 127 9.88 3.35 -2.38
CA VAL A 127 8.46 3.31 -1.96
C VAL A 127 7.57 3.43 -3.19
N LEU A 128 6.64 2.50 -3.36
CA LEU A 128 5.65 2.52 -4.44
C LEU A 128 4.41 3.27 -3.98
N VAL A 129 4.07 4.35 -4.67
CA VAL A 129 3.01 5.29 -4.25
C VAL A 129 1.97 5.47 -5.36
N GLU A 130 0.69 5.41 -5.01
CA GLU A 130 -0.41 5.94 -5.82
C GLU A 130 -0.51 7.42 -5.54
N MET A 131 -0.13 8.25 -6.52
CA MET A 131 -0.17 9.70 -6.37
C MET A 131 -1.62 10.17 -6.16
N ALA A 132 -1.82 11.04 -5.18
CA ALA A 132 -3.11 11.72 -5.02
C ALA A 132 -3.34 12.61 -6.24
N GLY A 133 -4.44 12.34 -6.98
CA GLY A 133 -4.90 13.16 -8.09
C GLY A 133 -5.64 14.41 -7.62
#